data_AF-A0A9X4XEV6-F1
#
_entry.id   AF-A0A9X4XEV6-F1
#
_cell.length_a   1.000
_cell.length_b   1.000
_cell.length_c   1.000
_cell.angle_alpha   90.00
_cell.angle_beta   90.00
_cell.angle_gamma   90.00
#
_symmetry.space_group_name_H-M   'P 1'
#
loop_
_entity.id
_entity.type
_entity.pdbx_description
1 polymer ?
#
loop_
_entity_poly.entity_id
_entity_poly.type
_entity_poly.pdbx_seq_one_letter_code
_entity_poly.pdbx_strand_id
1 'polypeptide(L)'
;MKRYLTRGTNDQIPIDIQFFCWQCYEAAKARGEYDYLQVFELTVTADHMQQIEHRQEVPEYKQVYQINSLNPMKQKIFIIDEGEYATMLLAEEY
;
A
#
# COMPACT_ATOMS: atom_id res chain seq x y z
N MET A 1 2.14 -17.22 2.33
CA MET A 1 3.16 -16.16 2.18
C MET A 1 3.21 -15.36 3.48
N LYS A 2 4.41 -15.00 3.95
CA LYS A 2 4.57 -14.16 5.17
C LYS A 2 4.47 -12.68 4.80
N ARG A 3 3.96 -11.83 5.70
CA ARG A 3 3.90 -10.37 5.52
C ARG A 3 4.76 -9.70 6.57
N TYR A 4 5.62 -8.79 6.14
CA TYR A 4 6.52 -8.03 6.98
C TYR A 4 6.28 -6.53 6.79
N LEU A 5 6.66 -5.77 7.81
CA LEU A 5 6.62 -4.31 7.82
C LEU A 5 8.01 -3.83 8.22
N THR A 6 8.52 -2.79 7.56
CA THR A 6 9.66 -2.06 8.11
C THR A 6 9.25 -1.34 9.39
N ARG A 7 10.24 -1.00 10.21
CA ARG A 7 10.01 -0.23 11.41
C ARG A 7 9.42 1.15 11.09
N GLY A 8 9.93 1.84 10.06
CA GLY A 8 9.39 3.14 9.66
C GLY A 8 7.92 3.05 9.27
N THR A 9 7.53 2.02 8.52
CA THR A 9 6.12 1.81 8.16
C THR A 9 5.26 1.54 9.38
N ASN A 10 5.69 0.64 10.27
CA ASN A 10 4.94 0.29 11.47
C ASN A 10 4.75 1.49 12.41
N ASP A 11 5.74 2.37 12.50
CA ASP A 11 5.74 3.51 13.41
C ASP A 11 4.98 4.73 12.82
N GLN A 12 4.98 4.90 11.49
CA GLN A 12 4.43 6.09 10.84
C GLN A 12 3.05 5.89 10.20
N ILE A 13 2.75 4.71 9.65
CA ILE A 13 1.50 4.49 8.89
C ILE A 13 0.40 4.00 9.82
N PRO A 14 -0.77 4.65 9.89
CA PRO A 14 -1.93 4.16 10.61
C PRO A 14 -2.33 2.75 10.21
N ILE A 15 -2.70 1.93 11.19
CA ILE A 15 -2.94 0.50 11.00
C ILE A 15 -4.08 0.20 10.01
N ASP A 16 -5.11 1.04 9.97
CA ASP A 16 -6.21 0.97 9.01
C ASP A 16 -5.73 1.16 7.56
N ILE A 17 -4.81 2.10 7.34
CA ILE A 17 -4.20 2.32 6.02
C ILE A 17 -3.31 1.13 5.63
N GLN A 18 -2.50 0.62 6.56
CA GLN A 18 -1.68 -0.58 6.32
C GLN A 18 -2.55 -1.77 5.91
N PHE A 19 -3.62 -2.05 6.66
CA PHE A 19 -4.56 -3.13 6.35
C PHE A 19 -5.19 -2.97 4.96
N PHE A 20 -5.61 -1.75 4.63
CA PHE A 20 -6.21 -1.47 3.33
C PHE A 20 -5.24 -1.73 2.17
N CYS A 21 -4.00 -1.25 2.26
CA CYS A 21 -2.98 -1.49 1.23
C CYS A 21 -2.70 -2.99 1.06
N TRP A 22 -2.64 -3.76 2.15
CA TRP A 22 -2.53 -5.22 2.07
C TRP A 22 -3.74 -5.87 1.39
N GLN A 23 -4.96 -5.39 1.65
CA GLN A 23 -6.16 -5.89 0.98
C GLN A 23 -6.14 -5.61 -0.52
N CYS A 24 -5.72 -4.41 -0.94
CA CYS A 24 -5.55 -4.06 -2.34
C CYS A 24 -4.52 -4.95 -3.04
N TYR A 25 -3.37 -5.20 -2.40
CA TYR A 25 -2.36 -6.12 -2.91
C TYR A 25 -2.91 -7.55 -3.08
N GLU A 26 -3.59 -8.11 -2.08
CA GLU A 26 -4.17 -9.46 -2.18
C GLU A 26 -5.24 -9.54 -3.27
N ALA A 27 -6.04 -8.48 -3.45
CA ALA A 27 -7.02 -8.39 -4.52
C ALA A 27 -6.37 -8.37 -5.91
N ALA A 28 -5.27 -7.62 -6.08
CA ALA A 28 -4.49 -7.63 -7.33
C ALA A 28 -3.89 -9.02 -7.59
N LYS A 29 -3.28 -9.63 -6.57
CA LYS A 29 -2.71 -10.99 -6.65
C LYS A 29 -3.75 -12.05 -7.01
N ALA A 30 -4.93 -11.99 -6.42
CA ALA A 30 -6.02 -12.94 -6.70
C ALA A 30 -6.56 -12.84 -8.13
N ARG A 31 -6.40 -11.69 -8.80
CA ARG A 31 -6.77 -11.50 -10.21
C ARG A 31 -5.72 -12.08 -11.18
N GLY A 32 -4.54 -12.45 -10.70
CA GLY A 32 -3.42 -12.93 -11.52
C GLY A 32 -2.69 -11.81 -12.28
N GLU A 33 -3.10 -10.57 -12.09
CA GLU A 33 -2.54 -9.37 -12.70
C GLU A 33 -1.76 -8.60 -11.63
N TYR A 34 -0.60 -9.12 -11.23
CA TYR A 34 0.20 -8.48 -10.20
C TYR A 34 1.70 -8.45 -10.52
N ASP A 35 2.31 -7.33 -10.18
CA ASP A 35 3.74 -7.09 -10.25
C ASP A 35 4.40 -7.36 -8.88
N TYR A 36 5.69 -7.66 -8.87
CA TYR A 36 6.45 -7.82 -7.62
C TYR A 36 6.46 -6.50 -6.82
N LEU A 37 6.45 -5.35 -7.51
CA LEU A 37 6.41 -4.03 -6.89
C LEU A 37 5.01 -3.41 -6.97
N GLN A 38 4.43 -3.16 -5.81
CA GLN A 38 3.16 -2.46 -5.66
C GLN A 38 3.40 -1.09 -5.04
N VAL A 39 2.90 -0.05 -5.68
CA VAL A 39 3.12 1.33 -5.26
C VAL A 39 1.81 1.91 -4.74
N PHE A 40 1.85 2.47 -3.53
CA PHE A 40 0.74 3.19 -2.93
C PHE A 40 1.15 4.63 -2.60
N GLU A 41 0.40 5.58 -3.14
CA GLU A 41 0.58 7.00 -2.88
C GLU A 41 -0.59 7.51 -2.05
N LEU A 42 -0.29 7.90 -0.81
CA LEU A 42 -1.24 8.32 0.20
C LEU A 42 -1.37 9.85 0.15
N THR A 43 -2.59 10.35 0.00
CA THR A 43 -2.91 11.78 0.08
C THR A 43 -4.13 12.06 0.95
N VAL A 44 -4.15 13.23 1.60
CA VAL A 44 -5.31 13.69 2.40
C VAL A 44 -6.19 14.56 1.53
N THR A 45 -7.46 14.21 1.39
CA THR A 45 -8.43 14.94 0.54
C THR A 45 -9.42 15.78 1.33
N ALA A 46 -9.76 15.35 2.55
CA ALA A 46 -10.62 16.08 3.48
C ALA A 46 -10.35 15.61 4.92
N ASP A 47 -11.06 16.20 5.89
CA ASP A 47 -11.00 15.75 7.26
C ASP A 47 -11.42 14.28 7.37
N HIS A 48 -10.62 13.50 8.09
CA HIS A 48 -10.75 12.04 8.21
C HIS A 48 -10.84 11.24 6.90
N MET A 49 -10.41 11.82 5.77
CA MET A 49 -10.46 11.16 4.45
C MET A 49 -9.07 10.94 3.86
N GLN A 50 -8.73 9.67 3.68
CA GLN A 50 -7.51 9.20 3.03
C GLN A 50 -7.83 8.81 1.59
N GLN A 51 -7.11 9.40 0.63
CA GLN A 51 -7.03 8.91 -0.73
C GLN A 51 -5.77 8.06 -0.90
N ILE A 52 -5.91 6.96 -1.63
CA ILE A 52 -4.84 5.99 -1.88
C ILE A 52 -4.82 5.70 -3.38
N GLU A 53 -3.78 6.14 -4.07
CA GLU A 53 -3.52 5.71 -5.45
C GLU A 53 -2.63 4.46 -5.42
N HIS A 54 -3.15 3.35 -5.93
CA HIS A 54 -2.46 2.07 -6.03
C HIS A 54 -2.10 1.82 -7.50
N ARG A 55 -0.82 1.55 -7.77
CA ARG A 55 -0.31 1.30 -9.12
C ARG A 55 0.79 0.23 -9.16
N GLN A 56 0.97 -0.37 -10.33
CA GLN A 56 2.04 -1.31 -10.68
C GLN A 56 2.37 -1.19 -12.18
N GLU A 57 3.51 -1.74 -12.63
CA GLU A 57 3.99 -1.56 -14.01
C GLU A 57 3.53 -2.66 -14.96
N VAL A 58 3.64 -3.95 -14.57
CA VAL A 58 3.33 -5.08 -15.46
C VAL A 58 2.48 -6.15 -14.75
N PRO A 59 1.24 -6.39 -15.20
CA PRO A 59 0.50 -5.58 -16.18
C PRO A 59 0.22 -4.18 -15.62
N GLU A 60 0.11 -3.19 -16.50
CA GLU A 60 -0.21 -1.82 -16.10
C GLU A 60 -1.53 -1.83 -15.34
N TYR A 61 -1.50 -1.34 -14.11
CA TYR A 61 -2.67 -1.20 -13.29
C TYR A 61 -2.58 0.07 -12.47
N LYS A 62 -3.71 0.76 -12.38
CA LYS A 62 -3.88 1.96 -11.57
C LYS A 62 -5.31 2.00 -11.04
N GLN A 63 -5.46 2.20 -9.75
CA GLN A 63 -6.74 2.40 -9.11
C GLN A 63 -6.63 3.43 -7.98
N VAL A 64 -7.66 4.25 -7.84
CA VAL A 64 -7.73 5.27 -6.77
C VAL A 64 -8.85 4.87 -5.82
N TYR A 65 -8.53 4.90 -4.53
CA TYR A 65 -9.44 4.57 -3.45
C TYR A 65 -9.60 5.76 -2.52
N GLN A 66 -10.74 5.82 -1.85
CA GLN A 66 -11.00 6.75 -0.76
C GLN A 66 -11.56 5.97 0.42
N ILE A 67 -10.92 6.15 1.58
CA ILE A 67 -11.34 5.51 2.83
C ILE A 67 -11.43 6.55 3.94
N ASN A 68 -12.30 6.29 4.91
CA ASN A 68 -12.25 7.00 6.17
C ASN A 68 -11.01 6.54 6.94
N SER A 69 -10.24 7.48 7.46
CA SER A 69 -9.12 7.22 8.36
C SER A 69 -9.11 8.25 9.48
N LEU A 70 -8.86 7.82 10.71
CA LEU A 70 -8.79 8.74 11.84
C LEU A 70 -7.59 9.70 11.71
N ASN A 71 -6.48 9.21 11.14
CA ASN A 71 -5.22 9.94 11.02
C ASN A 71 -4.75 9.91 9.57
N PRO A 72 -5.47 10.54 8.62
CA PRO A 72 -5.07 10.53 7.22
C PRO A 72 -3.73 11.24 7.06
N MET A 73 -2.89 10.75 6.15
CA MET A 73 -1.52 11.23 5.98
C MET A 73 -1.10 11.29 4.51
N LYS A 74 0.02 12.00 4.30
CA LYS A 74 0.74 12.01 3.02
C LYS A 74 2.01 11.20 3.16
N GLN A 75 2.13 10.14 2.37
CA GLN A 75 3.31 9.29 2.33
C GLN A 75 3.25 8.41 1.08
N LYS A 76 4.38 7.87 0.65
CA LYS A 76 4.45 6.86 -0.39
C LYS A 76 5.00 5.57 0.21
N ILE A 77 4.30 4.47 -0.02
CA ILE A 77 4.69 3.15 0.48
C ILE A 77 4.76 2.14 -0.67
N PHE A 78 5.60 1.14 -0.48
CA PHE A 78 5.71 0.01 -1.37
C PHE A 78 5.26 -1.27 -0.67
N ILE A 79 4.71 -2.21 -1.42
CA ILE A 79 4.72 -3.63 -1.07
C ILE A 79 5.58 -4.33 -2.11
N ILE A 80 6.63 -5.01 -1.64
CA ILE A 80 7.53 -5.82 -2.48
C ILE A 80 7.26 -7.29 -2.18
N ASP A 81 6.86 -8.06 -3.20
CA ASP A 81 6.63 -9.50 -3.12
C ASP A 81 7.85 -10.27 -3.63
N GLU A 82 8.57 -10.93 -2.72
CA GLU A 82 9.75 -11.77 -2.97
C GLU A 82 9.37 -13.25 -3.20
N GLY A 83 8.08 -13.53 -3.43
CA GLY A 83 7.51 -14.86 -3.64
C GLY A 83 7.22 -15.62 -2.34
N GLU A 84 8.21 -15.77 -1.45
CA GLU A 84 8.03 -16.46 -0.16
C GLU A 84 7.41 -15.55 0.91
N TYR A 85 7.74 -14.26 0.83
CA TYR A 85 7.28 -13.21 1.71
C TYR A 85 7.07 -11.92 0.94
N ALA A 86 6.25 -11.03 1.50
CA ALA A 86 6.12 -9.67 1.05
C ALA A 86 6.43 -8.70 2.18
N THR A 87 7.02 -7.56 1.84
CA THR A 87 7.39 -6.51 2.78
C THR A 87 6.73 -5.21 2.40
N MET A 88 6.06 -4.57 3.35
CA MET A 88 5.61 -3.18 3.23
C MET A 88 6.63 -2.24 3.84
N LEU A 89 7.03 -1.23 3.07
CA LEU A 89 8.07 -0.28 3.43
C LEU A 89 7.73 1.13 2.94
N LEU A 90 8.31 2.14 3.57
CA LEU A 90 8.23 3.51 3.09
C LEU A 90 9.08 3.65 1.83
N ALA A 91 8.68 4.51 0.91
CA ALA A 91 9.45 4.75 -0.32
C ALA A 91 10.84 5.36 -0.05
N GLU A 92 11.02 6.00 1.10
CA GLU A 92 12.30 6.53 1.59
C GLU A 92 13.22 5.48 2.23
N GLU A 93 12.70 4.28 2.51
CA GLU A 93 13.48 3.15 3.05
C GLU A 93 13.98 2.19 1.95
N TYR A 94 13.60 2.45 0.70
CA TYR A 94 14.01 1.70 -0.49
C TYR A 94 15.12 2.44 -1.24
#